data_AF-A0A2S9Y2N2-F1
#
_entry.id   AF-A0A2S9Y2N2-F1
#
_cell.length_a   1.000
_cell.length_b   1.000
_cell.length_c   1.000
_cell.angle_alpha   90.00
_cell.angle_beta   90.00
_cell.angle_gamma   90.00
#
_symmetry.space_group_name_H-M   'P 1'
#
loop_
_entity.id
_entity.type
_entity.pdbx_description
1 polymer ?
#
loop_
_entity_poly.entity_id
_entity_poly.type
_entity_poly.pdbx_seq_one_letter_code
_entity_poly.pdbx_strand_id
1 'polypeptide(L)' 'MTSDLQKLIDKARNVTMTSVERETQRRSFAFGNTHIENDRITREHIDRAADKISTSRD' A
#
# COMPACT_ATOMS: atom_id res chain seq x y z
N MET A 1 -26.75 2.78 -1.28
CA MET A 1 -25.84 1.77 -1.87
C MET A 1 -26.54 1.18 -3.09
N THR A 2 -25.92 1.16 -4.27
CA THR A 2 -26.52 0.47 -5.44
C THR A 2 -26.25 -1.03 -5.36
N SER A 3 -27.05 -1.85 -6.03
CA SER A 3 -26.85 -3.30 -6.11
C SER A 3 -25.51 -3.65 -6.75
N ASP A 4 -25.07 -2.90 -7.76
CA ASP A 4 -23.80 -3.13 -8.43
C ASP A 4 -22.59 -2.73 -7.57
N LEU A 5 -22.70 -1.65 -6.79
CA LEU A 5 -21.66 -1.30 -5.81
C LEU A 5 -21.54 -2.39 -4.72
N GLN A 6 -22.66 -2.91 -4.23
CA GLN A 6 -22.66 -4.00 -3.24
C GLN A 6 -21.97 -5.26 -3.79
N LYS A 7 -22.26 -5.66 -5.03
CA LYS A 7 -21.60 -6.80 -5.69
C LYS A 7 -20.08 -6.62 -5.77
N LEU A 8 -19.60 -5.41 -6.07
CA LEU A 8 -18.16 -5.13 -6.14
C LEU A 8 -17.50 -5.22 -4.77
N ILE A 9 -18.14 -4.68 -3.73
CA ILE A 9 -17.67 -4.76 -2.34
C ILE A 9 -17.57 -6.23 -1.89
N ASP A 10 -18.59 -7.03 -2.16
CA ASP A 10 -18.61 -8.45 -1.76
C ASP A 10 -17.56 -9.27 -2.50
N LYS A 11 -17.27 -8.94 -3.76
CA LYS A 11 -16.13 -9.53 -4.48
C LYS A 11 -14.80 -9.13 -3.86
N ALA A 12 -14.60 -7.84 -3.58
CA ALA A 12 -13.35 -7.32 -3.03
C ALA A 12 -13.00 -7.90 -1.65
N ARG A 13 -14.02 -8.15 -0.80
CA ARG A 13 -13.85 -8.76 0.54
C ARG A 13 -13.18 -10.14 0.52
N ASN A 14 -13.34 -10.89 -0.57
CA ASN A 14 -12.80 -12.24 -0.70
C ASN A 14 -11.43 -12.28 -1.37
N VAL A 15 -10.89 -11.14 -1.82
CA VAL A 15 -9.57 -11.07 -2.45
C VAL A 15 -8.49 -11.18 -1.37
N THR A 16 -7.67 -12.22 -1.46
CA THR A 16 -6.47 -12.37 -0.62
C THR A 16 -5.25 -11.90 -1.38
N MET A 17 -4.62 -10.82 -0.92
CA MET A 17 -3.37 -10.32 -1.51
C MET A 17 -2.19 -11.23 -1.15
N THR A 18 -1.36 -11.51 -2.14
CA THR A 18 -0.05 -12.14 -1.95
C THR A 18 0.86 -11.24 -1.11
N SER A 19 1.95 -11.79 -0.58
CA SER A 19 2.94 -11.02 0.19
C SER A 19 3.54 -9.88 -0.64
N VAL A 20 3.82 -10.11 -1.93
CA VAL A 20 4.38 -9.12 -2.85
C VAL A 20 3.37 -8.00 -3.14
N GLU A 21 2.11 -8.33 -3.38
CA GLU A 21 1.05 -7.34 -3.60
C GLU A 21 0.82 -6.49 -2.35
N ARG A 22 0.80 -7.12 -1.17
CA ARG A 22 0.66 -6.40 0.11
C ARG A 22 1.81 -5.43 0.35
N GLU A 23 3.04 -5.85 0.05
CA GLU A 23 4.20 -4.98 0.19
C GLU A 23 4.17 -3.81 -0.80
N THR A 24 3.80 -4.08 -2.05
CA THR A 24 3.63 -3.05 -3.09
C THR A 24 2.56 -2.04 -2.69
N GLN A 25 1.44 -2.52 -2.15
CA GLN A 25 0.36 -1.66 -1.65
C GLN A 25 0.82 -0.83 -0.45
N ARG A 26 1.52 -1.44 0.51
CA ARG A 26 2.06 -0.74 1.69
C ARG A 26 3.00 0.40 1.28
N ARG A 27 3.93 0.15 0.36
CA ARG A 27 4.82 1.18 -0.19
C ARG A 27 4.05 2.28 -0.91
N SER A 28 3.02 1.93 -1.69
CA SER A 28 2.19 2.90 -2.39
C SER A 28 1.41 3.82 -1.45
N PHE A 29 0.85 3.28 -0.36
CA PHE A 29 0.20 4.09 0.67
C PHE A 29 1.19 4.99 1.41
N ALA A 30 2.36 4.46 1.78
CA ALA A 30 3.40 5.26 2.43
C ALA A 30 3.84 6.43 1.54
N PHE A 31 4.07 6.18 0.24
CA PHE A 31 4.37 7.24 -0.72
C PHE A 31 3.23 8.24 -0.86
N GLY A 32 2.00 7.77 -1.10
CA GLY A 32 0.84 8.65 -1.27
C GLY A 32 0.66 9.59 -0.07
N ASN A 33 0.64 9.04 1.14
CA ASN A 33 0.43 9.84 2.35
C ASN A 33 1.56 10.84 2.60
N THR A 34 2.82 10.46 2.36
CA THR A 34 3.96 11.32 2.68
C THR A 34 4.27 12.33 1.59
N HIS A 35 4.07 11.98 0.32
CA HIS A 35 4.29 12.86 -0.81
C HIS A 35 3.25 13.98 -0.85
N ILE A 36 1.99 13.70 -0.51
CA ILE A 36 0.93 14.72 -0.38
C ILE A 36 1.35 15.85 0.58
N GLU A 37 2.03 15.50 1.67
CA GLU A 37 2.49 16.46 2.69
C GLU A 37 3.85 17.09 2.37
N ASN A 38 4.66 16.42 1.53
CA ASN A 38 6.01 16.85 1.20
C ASN A 38 6.46 16.27 -0.16
N ASP A 39 6.38 17.10 -1.20
CA ASP A 39 6.77 16.75 -2.56
C ASP A 39 8.23 16.32 -2.72
N ARG A 40 9.11 16.65 -1.76
CA ARG A 40 10.52 16.19 -1.78
C ARG A 40 10.66 14.71 -1.42
N ILE A 41 9.64 14.11 -0.81
CA ILE A 41 9.62 12.67 -0.56
C ILE A 41 9.34 11.97 -1.89
N THR A 42 10.16 10.98 -2.21
CA THR A 42 10.14 10.27 -3.51
C THR A 42 9.88 8.79 -3.27
N ARG A 43 9.58 8.04 -4.33
CA ARG A 43 9.44 6.58 -4.22
C ARG A 43 10.68 5.91 -3.66
N GLU A 44 11.86 6.38 -4.07
CA GLU A 44 13.14 5.87 -3.56
C GLU A 44 13.30 6.09 -2.05
N HIS A 45 12.83 7.24 -1.52
CA HIS A 45 12.80 7.47 -0.07
C HIS A 45 11.98 6.39 0.67
N ILE A 46 10.83 6.01 0.10
CA ILE A 46 9.97 4.97 0.66
C ILE A 46 10.59 3.58 0.53
N ASP A 47 11.21 3.27 -0.60
CA ASP A 47 11.87 1.99 -0.81
C ASP A 47 12.99 1.76 0.22
N ARG A 48 13.88 2.75 0.39
CA ARG A 48 14.94 2.67 1.41
C ARG A 48 14.39 2.55 2.83
N ALA A 49 13.28 3.20 3.15
CA ALA A 49 12.65 3.08 4.47
C ALA A 49 12.01 1.70 4.67
N ALA A 50 11.33 1.18 3.65
CA ALA A 50 10.74 -0.15 3.66
C ALA A 50 11.79 -1.24 3.88
N ASP A 51 12.92 -1.15 3.17
CA ASP A 51 14.03 -2.10 3.30
C ASP A 51 14.62 -2.07 4.71
N LYS A 52 14.88 -0.87 5.28
CA LYS A 52 15.38 -0.73 6.66
C LYS A 52 14.46 -1.36 7.71
N ILE A 53 13.14 -1.19 7.57
CA ILE A 53 12.15 -1.76 8.51
C ILE A 53 12.12 -3.29 8.41
N SER A 54 12.35 -3.85 7.21
CA SER A 54 12.41 -5.30 7.03
C SER A 54 13.63 -5.89 7.74
N THR A 55 14.79 -5.25 7.65
CA THR A 55 16.04 -5.70 8.29
C THR A 55 16.04 -5.51 9.81
N SER A 56 15.29 -4.56 10.35
CA SER A 56 15.23 -4.32 11.81
C SER A 56 14.27 -5.26 12.56
N ARG A 57 13.62 -6.21 11.87
CA ARG A 57 12.65 -7.15 12.45
C ARG A 57 13.22 -8.56 12.65
N ASP A 58 14.49 -8.77 12.33
CA ASP A 58 15.28 -9.97 12.64
C ASP A 58 16.14 -9.76 13.89
#